data_AF-A0A5K1IT89-F1
#
_entry.id   AF-A0A5K1IT89-F1
#
_cell.length_a   1.000
_cell.length_b   1.000
_cell.length_c   1.000
_cell.angle_alpha   90.00
_cell.angle_beta   90.00
_cell.angle_gamma   90.00
#
_symmetry.space_group_name_H-M   'P 1'
#
loop_
_entity.id
_entity.type
_entity.pdbx_description
1 polymer ?
#
loop_
_entity_poly.entity_id
_entity_poly.type
_entity_poly.pdbx_seq_one_letter_code
_entity_poly.pdbx_strand_id
1 'polypeptide(L)'
;MKVGQKWSPVEDEVIRRSYESVPTKKIAVALGRSVAGVRNRASMLGVRRERPWTEDDDRALTRMSGIVPDDEIAVSLNRTNGAVVARRRHLKALGAAIRPGRRRGSHG
;
A
#
# COMPACT_ATOMS: atom_id res chain seq x y z
N MET A 1 -27.98 -1.92 5.95
CA MET A 1 -26.56 -1.54 6.20
C MET A 1 -26.50 -0.79 7.52
N LYS A 2 -25.51 -1.09 8.37
CA LYS A 2 -25.35 -0.44 9.69
C LYS A 2 -24.65 0.92 9.56
N VAL A 3 -25.40 2.02 9.55
CA VAL A 3 -24.88 3.39 9.54
C VAL A 3 -24.88 3.93 10.97
N GLY A 4 -23.77 4.51 11.45
CA GLY A 4 -23.66 5.12 12.78
C GLY A 4 -23.49 4.17 13.98
N GLN A 5 -23.54 2.84 13.78
CA GLN A 5 -23.35 1.88 14.87
C GLN A 5 -21.85 1.75 15.26
N LYS A 6 -21.54 1.70 16.56
CA LYS A 6 -20.17 1.44 17.08
C LYS A 6 -19.62 0.11 16.54
N TRP A 7 -18.30 0.05 16.34
CA TRP A 7 -17.59 -1.19 15.95
C TRP A 7 -17.45 -2.11 17.15
N SER A 8 -17.70 -3.41 16.95
CA SER A 8 -17.46 -4.41 17.98
C SER A 8 -16.05 -5.03 17.87
N PRO A 9 -15.50 -5.59 18.97
CA PRO A 9 -14.23 -6.33 18.91
C PRO A 9 -14.24 -7.48 17.90
N VAL A 10 -15.40 -8.13 17.71
CA VAL A 10 -15.57 -9.21 16.73
C VAL A 10 -15.48 -8.68 15.30
N GLU A 11 -16.09 -7.53 15.00
CA GLU A 11 -15.97 -6.90 13.69
C GLU A 11 -14.51 -6.49 13.41
N ASP A 12 -13.81 -5.97 14.41
CA ASP A 12 -12.38 -5.63 14.28
C ASP A 12 -11.51 -6.86 14.00
N GLU A 13 -11.78 -7.97 14.67
CA GLU A 13 -11.04 -9.22 14.47
C GLU A 13 -11.26 -9.79 13.06
N VAL A 14 -12.49 -9.73 12.55
CA VAL A 14 -12.78 -10.12 11.16
C VAL A 14 -12.00 -9.25 10.18
N ILE A 15 -11.93 -7.94 10.42
CA ILE A 15 -11.12 -7.03 9.59
C ILE A 15 -9.64 -7.40 9.68
N ARG A 16 -9.07 -7.59 10.88
CA ARG A 16 -7.66 -7.97 11.05
C ARG A 16 -7.29 -9.23 10.29
N ARG A 17 -8.13 -10.28 10.37
CA ARG A 17 -7.85 -11.56 9.72
C ARG A 17 -8.07 -11.56 8.20
N SER A 18 -9.03 -10.77 7.73
CA SER A 18 -9.53 -10.91 6.36
C SER A 18 -9.03 -9.82 5.42
N TYR A 19 -8.69 -8.64 5.92
CA TYR A 19 -8.50 -7.45 5.07
C TYR A 19 -7.33 -7.57 4.08
N GLU A 20 -6.29 -8.30 4.46
CA GLU A 20 -5.13 -8.55 3.61
C GLU A 20 -5.49 -9.31 2.33
N SER A 21 -6.24 -10.42 2.46
CA SER A 21 -6.51 -11.36 1.35
C SER A 21 -7.92 -11.24 0.76
N VAL A 22 -8.93 -10.88 1.56
CA VAL A 22 -10.34 -10.90 1.15
C VAL A 22 -10.78 -9.53 0.64
N PRO A 23 -11.35 -9.42 -0.60
CA PRO A 23 -11.83 -8.15 -1.14
C PRO A 23 -12.71 -7.40 -0.15
N THR A 24 -12.43 -6.11 0.06
CA THR A 24 -13.14 -5.29 1.07
C THR A 24 -14.66 -5.30 0.88
N LYS A 25 -15.15 -5.46 -0.36
CA LYS A 25 -16.58 -5.62 -0.66
C LYS A 25 -17.17 -6.88 -0.01
N LYS A 26 -16.47 -8.01 -0.02
CA LYS A 26 -16.93 -9.26 0.63
C LYS A 26 -16.94 -9.11 2.15
N ILE A 27 -15.92 -8.47 2.72
CA ILE A 27 -15.87 -8.17 4.16
C ILE A 27 -17.03 -7.26 4.56
N ALA A 28 -17.30 -6.21 3.77
CA ALA A 28 -18.40 -5.28 4.01
C ALA A 28 -19.77 -5.99 3.99
N VAL A 29 -19.99 -6.89 3.03
CA VAL A 29 -21.20 -7.73 2.97
C VAL A 29 -21.29 -8.62 4.22
N ALA A 30 -20.22 -9.32 4.59
CA ALA A 30 -20.19 -10.22 5.74
C ALA A 30 -20.49 -9.49 7.08
N LEU A 31 -20.03 -8.25 7.23
CA LEU A 31 -20.25 -7.45 8.44
C LEU A 31 -21.57 -6.63 8.41
N GLY A 32 -22.23 -6.55 7.26
CA GLY A 32 -23.39 -5.67 7.05
C GLY A 32 -23.03 -4.17 7.08
N ARG A 33 -21.78 -3.83 6.73
CA ARG A 33 -21.19 -2.48 6.77
C ARG A 33 -20.97 -1.93 5.36
N SER A 34 -20.68 -0.63 5.23
CA SER A 34 -20.27 -0.05 3.96
C SER A 34 -18.79 -0.33 3.67
N VAL A 35 -18.42 -0.41 2.38
CA VAL A 35 -17.00 -0.60 1.97
C VAL A 35 -16.11 0.52 2.51
N ALA A 36 -16.59 1.77 2.46
CA ALA A 36 -15.86 2.92 3.02
C ALA A 36 -15.67 2.79 4.53
N GLY A 37 -16.70 2.34 5.27
CA GLY A 37 -16.61 2.09 6.71
C GLY A 37 -15.56 1.05 7.06
N VAL A 38 -15.53 -0.08 6.32
CA VAL A 38 -14.51 -1.13 6.51
C VAL A 38 -13.11 -0.61 6.20
N ARG A 39 -12.92 0.17 5.12
CA ARG A 39 -11.62 0.78 4.79
C ARG A 39 -11.12 1.72 5.89
N ASN A 40 -11.99 2.61 6.36
CA ASN A 40 -11.66 3.55 7.43
C ASN A 40 -11.31 2.80 8.72
N ARG A 41 -12.10 1.78 9.08
CA ARG A 41 -11.82 0.97 10.27
C ARG A 41 -10.53 0.20 10.15
N ALA A 42 -10.24 -0.44 9.02
CA ALA A 42 -8.97 -1.12 8.78
C ALA A 42 -7.78 -0.17 8.95
N SER A 43 -7.87 1.06 8.42
CA SER A 43 -6.85 2.10 8.63
C SER A 43 -6.65 2.44 10.10
N MET A 44 -7.73 2.58 10.88
CA MET A 44 -7.64 2.85 12.33
C MET A 44 -7.05 1.66 13.12
N LEU A 45 -7.27 0.44 12.66
CA LEU A 45 -6.71 -0.77 13.24
C LEU A 45 -5.26 -1.04 12.79
N GLY A 46 -4.69 -0.19 11.92
CA GLY A 46 -3.35 -0.36 11.36
C GLY A 46 -3.25 -1.50 10.34
N VAL A 47 -4.38 -2.02 9.86
CA VAL A 47 -4.42 -3.13 8.91
C VAL A 47 -4.46 -2.58 7.50
N ARG A 48 -3.51 -2.98 6.68
CA ARG A 48 -3.42 -2.61 5.27
C ARG A 48 -3.37 -3.86 4.42
N ARG A 49 -3.89 -3.73 3.19
CA ARG A 49 -3.62 -4.74 2.17
C ARG A 49 -2.27 -4.43 1.55
N GLU A 50 -1.32 -5.34 1.70
CA GLU A 50 -0.07 -5.24 0.97
C GLU A 50 -0.32 -5.66 -0.48
N ARG A 51 -0.14 -4.74 -1.43
CA ARG A 51 -0.09 -5.08 -2.85
C ARG A 51 1.29 -5.71 -3.10
N PRO A 52 1.40 -6.96 -3.60
CA PRO A 52 2.70 -7.52 -3.96
C PRO A 52 3.40 -6.65 -5.02
N TRP A 53 4.73 -6.58 -4.97
CA TRP A 53 5.51 -6.00 -6.06
C TRP A 53 5.53 -6.97 -7.22
N THR A 54 5.17 -6.50 -8.42
CA THR A 54 5.24 -7.29 -9.64
C THR A 54 6.58 -7.07 -10.34
N GLU A 55 6.92 -7.94 -11.28
CA GLU A 55 8.09 -7.70 -12.14
C GLU A 55 7.96 -6.41 -12.94
N ASP A 56 6.75 -6.02 -13.36
CA ASP A 56 6.51 -4.74 -14.00
C ASP A 56 6.80 -3.56 -13.08
N ASP A 57 6.38 -3.64 -11.81
CA ASP A 57 6.70 -2.62 -10.81
C ASP A 57 8.23 -2.50 -10.66
N ASP A 58 8.96 -3.63 -10.64
CA ASP A 58 10.42 -3.67 -10.53
C ASP A 58 11.14 -3.14 -11.77
N ARG A 59 10.65 -3.50 -12.97
CA ARG A 59 11.15 -2.96 -14.25
C ARG A 59 10.97 -1.45 -14.32
N ALA A 60 9.79 -0.97 -13.97
CA ALA A 60 9.48 0.46 -13.94
C ALA A 60 10.35 1.20 -12.92
N LEU A 61 10.46 0.66 -11.70
CA LEU A 61 11.32 1.22 -10.66
C LEU A 61 12.80 1.28 -11.09
N THR A 62 13.31 0.22 -11.72
CA THR A 62 14.69 0.18 -12.22
C THR A 62 14.93 1.21 -13.32
N ARG A 63 14.01 1.30 -14.29
CA ARG A 63 14.10 2.25 -15.41
C ARG A 63 14.08 3.70 -14.95
N MET A 64 13.26 4.02 -13.95
CA MET A 64 13.10 5.39 -13.47
C MET A 64 14.14 5.79 -12.42
N SER A 65 14.74 4.83 -11.72
CA SER A 65 15.69 5.12 -10.63
C SER A 65 16.89 5.94 -11.13
N GLY A 66 17.23 6.99 -10.39
CA GLY A 66 18.29 7.94 -10.75
C GLY A 66 17.92 8.95 -11.84
N ILE A 67 16.73 8.83 -12.47
CA ILE A 67 16.21 9.77 -13.46
C ILE A 67 15.06 10.58 -12.84
N VAL A 68 14.08 9.86 -12.31
CA VAL A 68 12.86 10.42 -11.71
C VAL A 68 13.00 10.46 -10.19
N PRO A 69 12.54 11.54 -9.52
CA PRO A 69 12.46 11.60 -8.07
C PRO A 69 11.61 10.46 -7.45
N ASP A 70 11.97 9.99 -6.27
CA ASP A 70 11.31 8.85 -5.63
C ASP A 70 9.82 9.08 -5.32
N ASP A 71 9.42 10.33 -5.06
CA ASP A 71 8.03 10.75 -4.86
C ASP A 71 7.21 10.63 -6.15
N GLU A 72 7.78 10.99 -7.29
CA GLU A 72 7.12 10.84 -8.59
C GLU A 72 7.04 9.37 -9.02
N ILE A 73 8.11 8.59 -8.78
CA ILE A 73 8.08 7.13 -8.98
C ILE A 73 6.97 6.50 -8.14
N ALA A 74 6.81 6.94 -6.88
CA ALA A 74 5.79 6.44 -5.99
C ALA A 74 4.37 6.71 -6.54
N VAL A 75 4.12 7.92 -7.04
CA VAL A 75 2.86 8.26 -7.72
C VAL A 75 2.63 7.37 -8.93
N SER A 76 3.62 7.21 -9.82
CA SER A 76 3.49 6.37 -11.03
C SER A 76 3.21 4.90 -10.72
N LEU A 77 3.80 4.36 -9.65
CA LEU A 77 3.59 2.96 -9.24
C LEU A 77 2.36 2.77 -8.36
N ASN A 78 1.66 3.85 -8.00
CA ASN A 78 0.61 3.87 -7.00
C ASN A 78 1.08 3.23 -5.67
N ARG A 79 2.23 3.72 -5.19
CA ARG A 79 2.91 3.31 -3.95
C ARG A 79 3.25 4.53 -3.11
N THR A 80 3.73 4.29 -1.89
CA THR A 80 4.32 5.35 -1.06
C THR A 80 5.81 5.51 -1.37
N ASN A 81 6.37 6.70 -1.14
CA ASN A 81 7.81 6.95 -1.27
C ASN A 81 8.63 5.96 -0.42
N GLY A 82 8.21 5.70 0.82
CA GLY A 82 8.86 4.71 1.68
C GLY A 82 8.84 3.29 1.11
N ALA A 83 7.74 2.86 0.48
CA ALA A 83 7.67 1.57 -0.19
C ALA A 83 8.62 1.48 -1.39
N VAL A 84 8.74 2.56 -2.18
CA VAL A 84 9.70 2.65 -3.29
C VAL A 84 11.14 2.53 -2.79
N VAL A 85 11.50 3.28 -1.75
CA VAL A 85 12.85 3.24 -1.16
C VAL A 85 13.17 1.85 -0.61
N ALA A 86 12.22 1.22 0.10
CA ALA A 86 12.38 -0.12 0.63
C ALA A 86 12.55 -1.16 -0.48
N ARG A 87 11.72 -1.10 -1.53
CA ARG A 87 11.84 -2.03 -2.66
C ARG A 87 13.15 -1.85 -3.41
N ARG A 88 13.59 -0.62 -3.66
CA ARG A 88 14.89 -0.37 -4.30
C ARG A 88 16.04 -1.01 -3.53
N ARG A 89 16.05 -0.87 -2.20
CA ARG A 89 17.08 -1.51 -1.35
C ARG A 89 17.03 -3.03 -1.46
N HIS A 90 15.83 -3.60 -1.48
CA HIS A 90 15.63 -5.02 -1.67
C HIS A 90 16.16 -5.51 -3.03
N LEU A 91 15.82 -4.83 -4.13
CA LEU A 91 16.34 -5.17 -5.47
C LEU A 91 17.86 -5.07 -5.54
N LYS A 92 18.46 -4.03 -4.93
CA LYS A 92 19.91 -3.90 -4.85
C LYS A 92 20.55 -5.06 -4.08
N ALA A 93 19.95 -5.48 -2.97
CA ALA A 93 20.43 -6.63 -2.18
C ALA A 93 20.35 -7.96 -2.97
N LEU A 94 19.41 -8.06 -3.90
CA LEU A 94 19.30 -9.19 -4.85
C LEU A 94 20.25 -9.06 -6.06
N GLY A 95 21.15 -8.06 -6.08
CA GLY A 95 22.12 -7.87 -7.16
C GLY A 95 21.58 -7.15 -8.41
N ALA A 96 20.36 -6.61 -8.36
CA ALA A 96 19.84 -5.81 -9.47
C ALA A 96 20.67 -4.54 -9.66
N ALA A 97 21.00 -4.21 -10.91
CA ALA A 97 21.68 -2.98 -11.29
C ALA A 97 20.72 -1.78 -11.20
N ILE A 98 20.36 -1.38 -9.97
CA ILE A 98 19.44 -0.28 -9.71
C ILE A 98 20.17 0.95 -9.18
N ARG A 99 19.92 2.10 -9.84
CA ARG A 99 20.51 3.39 -9.47
C ARG A 99 19.94 3.91 -8.13
N PRO A 100 20.68 4.74 -7.39
CA PRO A 100 20.17 5.34 -6.16
C PRO A 100 18.97 6.25 -6.43
N GLY A 101 18.16 6.44 -5.39
CA GLY A 101 17.01 7.35 -5.43
C GLY A 101 17.45 8.80 -5.54
N ARG A 102 16.70 9.59 -6.31
CA ARG A 102 16.83 11.04 -6.33
C ARG A 102 15.78 11.61 -5.39
N ARG A 103 16.18 12.39 -4.39
CA ARG A 103 15.25 13.26 -3.67
C ARG A 103 15.09 14.53 -4.49
N ARG A 104 13.87 15.04 -4.60
CA ARG A 104 13.64 16.38 -5.16
C ARG A 104 14.52 17.35 -4.36
N GLY A 105 15.40 18.10 -5.04
CA GLY A 105 16.10 19.20 -4.40
C GLY A 105 15.04 20.17 -3.89
N SER A 106 15.16 20.60 -2.63
CA SER A 106 14.31 21.66 -2.09
C SER A 106 14.51 22.90 -2.97
N HIS A 107 13.55 23.18 -3.86
CA HIS A 107 13.52 24.47 -4.54
C HIS A 107 12.89 25.43 -3.53
N GLY A 108 13.75 26.23 -2.90
CA GLY A 108 13.35 27.44 -2.17
C GLY A 108 13.18 28.59 -3.14
#